data_AF-A0A060LZV7-F1
#
_entry.id   AF-A0A060LZV7-F1
#
_cell.length_a   1.000
_cell.length_b   1.000
_cell.length_c   1.000
_cell.angle_alpha   90.00
_cell.angle_beta   90.00
_cell.angle_gamma   90.00
#
_symmetry.space_group_name_H-M   'P 1'
#
loop_
_entity.id
_entity.type
_entity.pdbx_description
1 polymer ?
#
loop_
_entity_poly.entity_id
_entity_poly.type
_entity_poly.pdbx_seq_one_letter_code
_entity_poly.pdbx_strand_id
1 'polypeptide(L)'
;MGQVEKLDVRVSGVDFTYNFEEEVDEVRLRFNVTDPTGDINANGRVVVTMEEYVQDPRLLALADLAREKLIKRLEPKEESQTD
;
A
#
# COMPACT_ATOMS: atom_id res chain seq x y z
N MET A 1 -2.27 18.43 18.13
CA MET A 1 -2.24 17.17 17.38
C MET A 1 -2.11 17.54 15.92
N GLY A 2 -0.98 17.22 15.28
CA GLY A 2 -0.73 17.60 13.89
C GLY A 2 -1.69 16.85 12.98
N GLN A 3 -2.46 17.58 12.17
CA GLN A 3 -3.26 17.01 11.10
C GLN A 3 -2.24 16.43 10.10
N VAL A 4 -2.10 15.10 10.05
CA VAL A 4 -1.22 14.46 9.06
C VAL A 4 -1.86 14.74 7.70
N GLU A 5 -1.29 15.68 6.96
CA GLU A 5 -1.78 16.02 5.64
C GLU A 5 -1.72 14.79 4.73
N LYS A 6 -2.75 14.65 3.88
CA LYS A 6 -2.96 13.46 3.06
C LYS A 6 -1.82 13.34 2.04
N LEU A 7 -0.90 12.39 2.25
CA LEU A 7 0.17 12.05 1.31
C LEU A 7 -0.38 11.82 -0.10
N ASP A 8 0.22 12.32 -1.17
CA ASP A 8 -0.20 11.92 -2.52
C ASP A 8 0.34 10.52 -2.82
N VAL A 9 -0.53 9.59 -3.23
CA VAL A 9 -0.15 8.19 -3.49
C VAL A 9 -0.60 7.82 -4.88
N ARG A 10 0.35 7.36 -5.70
CA ARG A 10 0.10 6.91 -7.06
C ARG A 10 0.59 5.49 -7.25
N VAL A 11 -0.31 4.62 -7.70
CA VAL A 11 0.07 3.26 -8.14
C VAL A 11 0.73 3.35 -9.51
N SER A 12 1.91 2.75 -9.62
CA SER A 12 2.73 2.72 -10.83
C SER A 12 2.74 1.34 -11.50
N GLY A 13 2.27 0.31 -10.81
CA GLY A 13 2.12 -1.02 -11.39
C GLY A 13 1.60 -2.05 -10.40
N VAL A 14 1.29 -3.23 -10.93
CA VAL A 14 0.84 -4.41 -10.18
C VAL A 14 1.73 -5.57 -10.60
N ASP A 15 2.31 -6.26 -9.64
CA ASP A 15 3.16 -7.43 -9.88
C ASP A 15 2.43 -8.67 -9.36
N PHE A 16 2.28 -9.69 -10.20
CA PHE A 16 1.73 -10.99 -9.84
C PHE A 16 2.86 -12.00 -9.73
N THR A 17 2.95 -12.68 -8.60
CA THR A 17 3.87 -13.80 -8.38
C THR A 17 3.05 -15.08 -8.48
N TYR A 18 3.52 -16.04 -9.28
CA TYR A 18 2.85 -17.32 -9.50
C TYR A 18 3.62 -18.44 -8.80
N ASN A 19 2.90 -19.43 -8.27
CA ASN A 19 3.49 -20.64 -7.70
C ASN A 19 3.84 -21.67 -8.80
N PHE A 20 4.36 -22.84 -8.40
CA PHE A 20 4.73 -23.92 -9.34
C PHE A 20 3.54 -24.54 -10.09
N GLU A 21 2.31 -24.31 -9.62
CA GLU A 21 1.06 -24.79 -10.24
C GLU A 21 0.43 -23.72 -11.15
N GLU A 22 1.16 -22.63 -11.44
CA GLU A 22 0.70 -21.46 -12.21
C GLU A 22 -0.48 -20.69 -11.59
N GLU A 23 -0.73 -20.87 -10.29
CA GLU A 23 -1.70 -20.09 -9.54
C GLU A 23 -1.06 -18.83 -8.96
N VAL A 24 -1.84 -17.76 -8.77
CA VAL A 24 -1.32 -16.53 -8.16
C VAL A 24 -1.05 -16.74 -6.67
N ASP A 25 0.22 -16.66 -6.29
CA ASP A 25 0.71 -16.78 -4.92
C ASP A 25 0.70 -15.43 -4.19
N GLU A 26 1.09 -14.35 -4.88
CA GLU A 26 1.17 -13.02 -4.28
C GLU A 26 0.86 -11.90 -5.28
N VAL A 27 0.12 -10.88 -4.83
CA VAL A 27 -0.08 -9.63 -5.57
C VAL A 27 0.62 -8.50 -4.83
N ARG A 28 1.46 -7.74 -5.55
CA ARG A 28 2.13 -6.55 -5.01
C ARG A 28 1.75 -5.31 -5.79
N LEU A 29 1.29 -4.27 -5.10
CA LEU A 29 1.10 -2.94 -5.68
C LEU A 29 2.41 -2.17 -5.57
N ARG A 30 2.92 -1.68 -6.70
CA ARG A 30 4.01 -0.68 -6.75
C ARG A 30 3.41 0.71 -6.65
N PHE A 31 3.91 1.52 -5.74
CA PHE A 31 3.41 2.88 -5.54
C PHE A 31 4.55 3.87 -5.34
N ASN A 32 4.25 5.13 -5.68
CA ASN A 32 5.07 6.29 -5.35
C ASN A 32 4.24 7.18 -4.43
N VAL A 33 4.90 7.80 -3.47
CA VAL A 33 4.33 8.73 -2.50
C VAL A 33 5.05 10.06 -2.64
N THR A 34 4.30 11.14 -2.54
CA THR A 34 4.84 12.49 -2.43
C THR A 34 4.13 13.20 -1.29
N ASP A 35 4.88 13.94 -0.49
CA ASP A 35 4.27 14.77 0.54
C ASP A 35 3.55 15.98 -0.09
N PRO A 36 2.64 16.63 0.64
CA PRO A 36 1.84 17.72 0.09
C PRO A 36 2.65 18.95 -0.34
N THR A 37 3.83 19.18 0.24
CA THR A 37 4.72 20.26 -0.17
C THR A 37 5.55 19.91 -1.41
N GLY A 38 5.64 18.62 -1.77
CA GLY A 38 6.39 18.12 -2.92
C GLY A 38 7.89 17.95 -2.65
N ASP A 39 8.33 18.15 -1.41
CA ASP A 39 9.74 18.12 -1.02
C ASP A 39 10.24 16.70 -0.74
N ILE A 40 9.34 15.80 -0.32
CA ILE A 40 9.64 14.42 0.05
C ILE A 40 8.91 13.48 -0.90
N ASN A 41 9.65 12.55 -1.50
CA ASN A 41 9.09 11.43 -2.23
C ASN A 41 9.64 10.09 -1.73
N ALA A 42 8.83 9.06 -1.88
CA ALA A 42 9.19 7.69 -1.55
C ALA A 42 8.57 6.73 -2.57
N ASN A 43 9.23 5.61 -2.85
CA ASN A 43 8.69 4.56 -3.68
C ASN A 43 8.63 3.26 -2.88
N GLY A 44 7.62 2.44 -3.12
CA GLY A 44 7.38 1.25 -2.32
C GLY A 44 6.60 0.16 -3.03
N ARG A 45 6.51 -0.97 -2.32
CA ARG A 45 5.66 -2.10 -2.67
C ARG A 45 4.83 -2.48 -1.46
N VAL A 46 3.59 -2.87 -1.68
CA VAL A 46 2.75 -3.44 -0.64
C VAL A 46 2.03 -4.67 -1.15
N VAL A 47 1.97 -5.69 -0.29
CA VAL A 47 1.28 -6.94 -0.57
C VAL A 47 -0.22 -6.73 -0.38
N VAL A 48 -1.00 -7.20 -1.35
CA VAL A 48 -2.47 -7.23 -1.31
C VAL A 48 -2.95 -8.65 -1.60
N THR A 49 -4.13 -9.01 -1.10
CA THR A 49 -4.73 -10.31 -1.45
C THR A 49 -5.35 -10.25 -2.85
N MET A 50 -5.60 -11.43 -3.43
CA MET A 50 -6.34 -11.51 -4.69
C MET A 50 -7.77 -10.96 -4.54
N GLU A 51 -8.45 -11.20 -3.41
CA GLU A 51 -9.78 -10.61 -3.18
C GLU A 51 -9.74 -9.08 -3.16
N GLU A 52 -8.76 -8.49 -2.46
CA GLU A 52 -8.59 -7.04 -2.40
C GLU A 52 -8.33 -6.43 -3.78
N TYR A 53 -7.56 -7.12 -4.63
CA TYR A 53 -7.26 -6.67 -5.98
C TYR A 53 -8.47 -6.75 -6.93
N VAL A 54 -9.21 -7.86 -6.92
CA VAL A 54 -10.33 -8.06 -7.87
C VAL A 54 -11.58 -7.27 -7.53
N GLN A 55 -11.75 -6.85 -6.27
CA GLN A 55 -12.88 -6.02 -5.85
C GLN A 55 -12.91 -4.67 -6.57
N ASP A 56 -11.75 -4.07 -6.86
CA ASP A 56 -11.67 -2.85 -7.65
C ASP A 56 -10.29 -2.64 -8.30
N PRO A 57 -10.08 -3.11 -9.55
CA PRO A 57 -8.78 -3.01 -10.22
C PRO A 57 -8.48 -1.60 -10.76
N ARG A 58 -9.31 -0.59 -10.47
CA ARG A 58 -9.08 0.78 -10.94
C ARG A 58 -7.93 1.43 -10.17
N LEU A 59 -7.10 2.18 -10.86
CA LEU A 59 -5.91 2.84 -10.28
C LEU A 59 -6.22 3.69 -9.04
N LEU A 60 -7.37 4.38 -9.00
CA LEU A 60 -7.78 5.17 -7.84
C LEU A 60 -8.03 4.30 -6.61
N ALA A 61 -8.74 3.17 -6.77
CA ALA A 61 -9.01 2.25 -5.67
C ALA A 61 -7.74 1.55 -5.17
N LEU A 62 -6.85 1.18 -6.10
CA LEU A 62 -5.54 0.61 -5.75
C LEU A 62 -4.65 1.62 -5.01
N ALA A 63 -4.73 2.92 -5.34
CA ALA A 63 -4.00 3.97 -4.64
C ALA A 63 -4.50 4.18 -3.21
N ASP A 64 -5.81 4.13 -3.00
CA ASP A 64 -6.39 4.19 -1.65
C ASP A 64 -6.04 2.94 -0.83
N LEU A 65 -6.07 1.74 -1.44
CA LEU A 65 -5.64 0.50 -0.80
C LEU A 65 -4.15 0.54 -0.41
N ALA A 66 -3.28 1.01 -1.31
CA ALA A 66 -1.86 1.13 -1.04
C ALA A 66 -1.56 2.13 0.09
N ARG A 67 -2.28 3.26 0.10
CA ARG A 67 -2.23 4.27 1.15
C ARG A 67 -2.65 3.70 2.50
N GLU A 68 -3.78 3.00 2.57
CA GLU A 68 -4.29 2.42 3.82
C GLU A 68 -3.26 1.45 4.42
N LYS A 69 -2.74 0.52 3.63
CA LYS A 69 -1.75 -0.44 4.10
C LYS A 69 -0.43 0.22 4.48
N LEU A 70 -0.01 1.28 3.78
CA LEU A 70 1.17 2.07 4.16
C LEU A 70 0.99 2.75 5.52
N ILE A 71 -0.13 3.44 5.72
CA ILE A 71 -0.44 4.12 6.99
C ILE A 71 -0.45 3.10 8.12
N LYS A 72 -1.18 2.00 7.98
CA LYS A 72 -1.25 0.91 8.97
C LYS A 72 0.11 0.32 9.33
N ARG A 73 1.08 0.34 8.40
CA ARG A 73 2.43 -0.16 8.63
C ARG A 73 3.33 0.82 9.39
N LEU A 74 3.08 2.12 9.20
CA LEU A 74 3.80 3.23 9.83
C LEU A 74 3.20 3.64 11.17
N GLU A 75 1.93 3.33 11.41
CA GLU A 75 1.31 3.47 12.71
C GLU A 75 2.13 2.68 13.75
N PRO A 76 2.52 3.33 14.86
CA PRO A 76 3.23 2.65 15.92
C PRO A 76 2.36 1.49 16.40
N LYS A 77 2.91 0.27 16.36
CA LYS A 77 2.26 -0.86 16.99
C LYS A 77 2.24 -0.55 18.49
N GLU A 78 1.06 -0.47 19.09
CA GLU A 78 0.96 -0.43 20.55
C GLU A 78 1.76 -1.62 21.08
N GLU A 79 2.91 -1.34 21.71
CA GLU A 79 3.62 -2.33 22.49
C GLU A 79 2.64 -2.69 23.61
N SER A 80 2.01 -3.84 23.49
CA SER A 80 1.25 -4.43 24.59
C SER A 80 2.21 -4.55 25.76
N GLN A 81 2.10 -3.61 26.70
CA GLN A 81 2.71 -3.68 28.02
C GLN A 81 2.30 -5.04 28.60
N THR A 82 3.25 -5.96 28.60
CA THR A 82 3.11 -7.23 29.30
C THR A 82 3.55 -6.92 30.72
N ASP A 83 2.57 -6.74 31.62
CA ASP A 83 2.74 -6.76 33.07
C ASP A 83 3.31 -8.11 33.54
#